data_AF-A0A9E3WPE9-F1
#
_entry.id   AF-A0A9E3WPE9-F1
#
_cell.length_a   1.000
_cell.length_b   1.000
_cell.length_c   1.000
_cell.angle_alpha   90.00
_cell.angle_beta   90.00
_cell.angle_gamma   90.00
#
_symmetry.space_group_name_H-M   'P 1'
#
loop_
_entity.id
_entity.type
_entity.pdbx_description
1 polymer ?
#
loop_
_entity_poly.entity_id
_entity_poly.type
_entity_poly.pdbx_seq_one_letter_code
_entity_poly.pdbx_strand_id
1 'polypeptide(L)'
;MNSIASTLPIRETILPTGQEEVAAAVRSAAADATAVYPIGGATSLDFGLPAKREGVGLSLAAMNRVVDYPARDMTITVEAGMAIADLANTLAEHRQFLPFDVPHAEIATIGGVVATNWNGPRRYGYGAVRDHVIGVHAVDGTGRAFKGGGRVVKNVAGYDFCKLLTGSLGTLGVVTQVTLKLKPMPPRSAFLAAAVRNLEQAENLLAALSRSSVTPVAIELLAGPRWRDDPHVGPLLGESEQRRYVLAVALEGTESEVK
;
A
#
# COMPACT_ATOMS: atom_id res chain seq x y z
N MET A 1 -10.30 13.02 -8.69
CA MET A 1 -8.84 12.77 -8.63
C MET A 1 -8.15 14.09 -8.83
N ASN A 2 -7.21 14.43 -7.95
CA ASN A 2 -6.41 15.65 -8.13
C ASN A 2 -5.45 15.45 -9.30
N SER A 3 -5.36 16.44 -10.18
CA SER A 3 -4.37 16.44 -11.26
C SER A 3 -2.99 16.74 -10.67
N ILE A 4 -1.93 16.11 -11.21
CA ILE A 4 -0.54 16.37 -10.80
C ILE A 4 -0.26 17.88 -10.82
N ALA A 5 -0.69 18.58 -11.89
CA ALA A 5 -0.51 20.02 -12.06
C ALA A 5 -1.25 20.87 -11.02
N SER A 6 -2.31 20.34 -10.40
CA SER A 6 -3.06 21.04 -9.34
C SER A 6 -2.50 20.82 -7.94
N THR A 7 -1.59 19.85 -7.75
CA THR A 7 -1.07 19.45 -6.43
C THR A 7 0.43 19.70 -6.27
N LEU A 8 1.20 19.58 -7.35
CA LEU A 8 2.65 19.77 -7.33
C LEU A 8 3.06 20.94 -8.23
N PRO A 9 3.91 21.86 -7.73
CA PRO A 9 4.47 22.95 -8.53
C PRO A 9 5.62 22.44 -9.42
N ILE A 10 5.29 21.69 -10.47
CA ILE A 10 6.27 21.08 -11.39
C ILE A 10 6.39 21.85 -12.71
N ARG A 11 7.63 22.08 -13.17
CA ARG A 11 7.94 22.69 -14.48
C ARG A 11 7.94 21.67 -15.61
N GLU A 12 8.50 20.52 -15.32
CA GLU A 12 8.67 19.41 -16.24
C GLU A 12 8.58 18.08 -15.48
N THR A 13 8.40 17.00 -16.23
CA THR A 13 8.43 15.64 -15.70
C THR A 13 9.45 14.82 -16.45
N ILE A 14 10.37 14.21 -15.71
CA ILE A 14 11.37 13.29 -16.22
C ILE A 14 10.82 11.87 -16.02
N LEU A 15 10.99 11.01 -17.03
CA LEU A 15 10.54 9.62 -17.04
C LEU A 15 11.75 8.68 -17.11
N PRO A 16 12.47 8.46 -15.99
CA PRO A 16 13.62 7.56 -15.96
C PRO A 16 13.20 6.10 -16.21
N THR A 17 14.06 5.35 -16.89
CA THR A 17 13.89 3.91 -17.16
C THR A 17 14.72 3.02 -16.23
N GLY A 18 15.51 3.62 -15.34
CA GLY A 18 16.39 2.90 -14.42
C GLY A 18 16.93 3.75 -13.28
N GLN A 19 17.54 3.09 -12.29
CA GLN A 19 18.05 3.74 -11.08
C GLN A 19 19.19 4.73 -11.36
N GLU A 20 20.00 4.50 -12.39
CA GLU A 20 21.08 5.41 -12.77
C GLU A 20 20.55 6.75 -13.30
N GLU A 21 19.47 6.72 -14.08
CA GLU A 21 18.79 7.92 -14.59
C GLU A 21 18.09 8.69 -13.47
N VAL A 22 17.44 7.98 -12.54
CA VAL A 22 16.92 8.58 -11.29
C VAL A 22 18.05 9.30 -10.55
N ALA A 23 19.19 8.63 -10.37
CA ALA A 23 20.34 9.19 -9.67
C ALA A 23 20.92 10.42 -10.38
N ALA A 24 20.98 10.40 -11.72
CA ALA A 24 21.42 11.54 -12.53
C ALA A 24 20.47 12.74 -12.40
N ALA A 25 19.16 12.51 -12.48
CA ALA A 25 18.15 13.56 -12.32
C ALA A 25 18.23 14.21 -10.93
N VAL A 26 18.38 13.41 -9.87
CA VAL A 26 18.53 13.95 -8.50
C VAL A 26 19.84 14.72 -8.34
N ARG A 27 20.96 14.24 -8.89
CA ARG A 27 22.23 14.98 -8.86
C ARG A 27 22.12 16.34 -9.56
N SER A 28 21.48 16.38 -10.73
CA SER A 28 21.26 17.63 -11.47
C SER A 28 20.41 18.61 -10.65
N ALA A 29 19.27 18.15 -10.13
CA ALA A 29 18.40 18.97 -9.32
C ALA A 29 19.07 19.48 -8.02
N ALA A 30 19.91 18.65 -7.39
CA ALA A 30 20.67 19.05 -6.22
C ALA A 30 21.71 20.14 -6.53
N ALA A 31 22.38 20.07 -7.69
CA ALA A 31 23.32 21.10 -8.13
C ALA A 31 22.63 22.46 -8.36
N ASP A 32 21.40 22.43 -8.87
CA ASP A 32 20.61 23.63 -9.20
C ASP A 32 19.65 24.05 -8.07
N ALA A 33 19.75 23.42 -6.88
CA ALA A 33 18.84 23.62 -5.74
C ALA A 33 17.34 23.52 -6.10
N THR A 34 17.03 22.69 -7.09
CA THR A 34 15.68 22.46 -7.62
C THR A 34 14.99 21.34 -6.82
N ALA A 35 13.71 21.52 -6.48
CA ALA A 35 12.96 20.48 -5.78
C ALA A 35 12.69 19.28 -6.70
N VAL A 36 12.74 18.06 -6.14
CA VAL A 36 12.41 16.83 -6.85
C VAL A 36 11.17 16.21 -6.23
N TYR A 37 10.21 15.83 -7.08
CA TYR A 37 8.96 15.21 -6.68
C TYR A 37 8.85 13.79 -7.26
N PRO A 38 9.10 12.73 -6.47
CA PRO A 38 8.86 11.36 -6.92
C PRO A 38 7.38 11.13 -7.17
N ILE A 39 7.03 10.64 -8.36
CA ILE A 39 5.64 10.43 -8.77
C ILE A 39 5.49 8.97 -9.25
N GLY A 40 4.65 8.22 -8.52
CA GLY A 40 4.15 6.92 -8.97
C GLY A 40 2.84 7.08 -9.75
N GLY A 41 1.79 6.42 -9.28
CA GLY A 41 0.44 6.50 -9.86
C GLY A 41 -0.34 7.79 -9.63
N ALA A 42 0.26 8.77 -8.94
CA ALA A 42 -0.39 10.04 -8.56
C ALA A 42 -1.71 9.92 -7.75
N THR A 43 -1.96 8.79 -7.09
CA THR A 43 -3.21 8.51 -6.34
C THR A 43 -3.23 9.04 -4.91
N SER A 44 -2.12 9.61 -4.42
CA SER A 44 -1.96 10.08 -3.03
C SER A 44 -1.03 11.29 -2.91
N LEU A 45 -1.05 12.18 -3.92
CA LEU A 45 -0.16 13.35 -3.97
C LEU A 45 -0.47 14.40 -2.89
N ASP A 46 -1.65 14.34 -2.29
CA ASP A 46 -2.12 15.21 -1.22
C ASP A 46 -1.69 14.74 0.18
N PHE A 47 -0.96 13.63 0.28
CA PHE A 47 -0.43 13.15 1.56
C PHE A 47 0.76 14.00 2.03
N GLY A 48 0.72 14.42 3.29
CA GLY A 48 1.77 15.22 3.91
C GLY A 48 1.54 16.72 3.80
N LEU A 49 2.63 17.50 3.75
CA LEU A 49 2.56 18.95 3.64
C LEU A 49 2.48 19.38 2.18
N PRO A 50 1.70 20.42 1.84
CA PRO A 50 1.66 20.95 0.48
C PRO A 50 3.04 21.34 -0.03
N ALA A 51 3.34 20.95 -1.27
CA ALA A 51 4.57 21.35 -1.95
C ALA A 51 4.55 22.85 -2.27
N LYS A 52 5.61 23.57 -1.87
CA LYS A 52 5.71 25.04 -2.00
C LYS A 52 6.77 25.53 -2.97
N ARG A 53 7.74 24.69 -3.30
CA ARG A 53 8.91 25.06 -4.11
C ARG A 53 8.72 24.52 -5.51
N GLU A 54 8.92 25.35 -6.50
CA GLU A 54 8.88 24.88 -7.87
C GLU A 54 9.99 23.84 -8.12
N GLY A 55 9.71 22.81 -8.91
CA GLY A 55 10.61 21.69 -9.09
C GLY A 55 10.34 20.82 -10.31
N VAL A 56 10.98 19.65 -10.33
CA VAL A 56 10.82 18.64 -11.37
C VAL A 56 10.05 17.45 -10.84
N GLY A 57 9.10 16.95 -11.64
CA GLY A 57 8.46 15.67 -11.41
C GLY A 57 9.38 14.54 -11.87
N LEU A 58 9.48 13.49 -11.08
CA LEU A 58 10.24 12.29 -11.42
C LEU A 58 9.26 11.11 -11.47
N SER A 59 8.72 10.84 -12.66
CA SER A 59 7.74 9.78 -12.86
C SER A 59 8.42 8.42 -12.93
N LEU A 60 8.06 7.51 -12.04
CA LEU A 60 8.63 6.15 -12.01
C LEU A 60 7.87 5.18 -12.91
N ALA A 61 6.87 5.63 -13.69
CA ALA A 61 5.97 4.76 -14.44
C ALA A 61 6.67 3.84 -15.47
N ALA A 62 7.84 4.23 -15.99
CA ALA A 62 8.64 3.40 -16.89
C ALA A 62 9.49 2.33 -16.17
N MET A 63 9.60 2.40 -14.85
CA MET A 63 10.27 1.40 -14.01
C MET A 63 9.23 0.43 -13.45
N ASN A 64 8.67 -0.43 -14.30
CA ASN A 64 7.50 -1.26 -13.99
C ASN A 64 7.73 -2.78 -14.18
N ARG A 65 8.98 -3.24 -14.17
CA ARG A 65 9.31 -4.66 -14.42
C ARG A 65 9.39 -5.49 -13.15
N VAL A 66 9.13 -6.79 -13.29
CA VAL A 66 9.57 -7.80 -12.32
C VAL A 66 11.08 -7.99 -12.48
N VAL A 67 11.81 -7.83 -11.38
CA VAL A 67 13.28 -7.92 -11.35
C VAL A 67 13.72 -9.33 -10.99
N ASP A 68 13.01 -9.94 -10.04
CA ASP A 68 13.29 -11.29 -9.54
C ASP A 68 12.04 -11.85 -8.87
N TYR A 69 11.70 -13.11 -9.14
CA TYR A 69 10.51 -13.74 -8.55
C TYR A 69 10.75 -15.22 -8.21
N PRO A 70 11.48 -15.51 -7.11
CA PRO A 70 11.59 -16.86 -6.58
C PRO A 70 10.28 -17.24 -5.87
N ALA A 71 9.24 -17.58 -6.63
CA ALA A 71 7.88 -17.78 -6.10
C ALA A 71 7.84 -18.78 -4.91
N ARG A 72 8.68 -19.83 -4.94
CA ARG A 72 8.76 -20.81 -3.83
C ARG A 72 9.22 -20.20 -2.50
N ASP A 73 9.99 -19.12 -2.56
CA ASP A 73 10.48 -18.41 -1.39
C ASP A 73 9.46 -17.41 -0.84
N MET A 74 8.28 -17.27 -1.49
CA MET A 74 7.25 -16.30 -1.15
C MET A 74 7.81 -14.87 -1.11
N THR A 75 8.68 -14.54 -2.05
CA THR A 75 9.24 -13.19 -2.21
C THR A 75 9.23 -12.77 -3.67
N ILE A 76 9.14 -11.46 -3.90
CA ILE A 76 9.25 -10.88 -5.24
C ILE A 76 10.00 -9.54 -5.14
N THR A 77 10.86 -9.27 -6.11
CA THR A 77 11.49 -7.97 -6.33
C THR A 77 10.93 -7.35 -7.59
N VAL A 78 10.41 -6.12 -7.48
CA VAL A 78 9.83 -5.37 -8.60
C VAL A 78 10.35 -3.94 -8.60
N GLU A 79 10.32 -3.31 -9.77
CA GLU A 79 10.57 -1.89 -9.90
C GLU A 79 9.39 -1.07 -9.31
N ALA A 80 9.71 0.09 -8.75
CA ALA A 80 8.80 0.89 -7.93
C ALA A 80 7.58 1.45 -8.69
N GLY A 81 7.66 1.55 -10.01
CA GLY A 81 6.58 2.02 -10.88
C GLY A 81 5.57 0.95 -11.29
N MET A 82 5.76 -0.32 -10.89
CA MET A 82 4.78 -1.38 -11.19
C MET A 82 3.44 -1.10 -10.51
N ALA A 83 2.35 -1.15 -11.28
CA ALA A 83 1.00 -0.98 -10.77
C ALA A 83 0.60 -2.15 -9.85
N ILE A 84 -0.22 -1.87 -8.83
CA ILE A 84 -0.67 -2.90 -7.87
C ILE A 84 -1.49 -3.98 -8.57
N ALA A 85 -2.32 -3.63 -9.56
CA ALA A 85 -3.09 -4.59 -10.34
C ALA A 85 -2.19 -5.54 -11.16
N ASP A 86 -1.15 -5.01 -11.83
CA ASP A 86 -0.20 -5.83 -12.60
C ASP A 86 0.61 -6.77 -11.71
N LEU A 87 1.02 -6.26 -10.54
CA LEU A 87 1.66 -7.08 -9.52
C LEU A 87 0.71 -8.19 -9.03
N ALA A 88 -0.54 -7.87 -8.72
CA ALA A 88 -1.53 -8.87 -8.28
C ALA A 88 -1.77 -9.95 -9.35
N ASN A 89 -1.84 -9.57 -10.63
CA ASN A 89 -1.98 -10.50 -11.75
C ASN A 89 -0.77 -11.46 -11.84
N THR A 90 0.45 -10.92 -11.74
CA THR A 90 1.69 -11.71 -11.73
C THR A 90 1.71 -12.73 -10.58
N LEU A 91 1.28 -12.33 -9.39
CA LEU A 91 1.26 -13.20 -8.20
C LEU A 91 0.18 -14.29 -8.28
N ALA A 92 -0.95 -13.99 -8.94
CA ALA A 92 -2.06 -14.92 -9.09
C ALA A 92 -1.67 -16.19 -9.85
N GLU A 93 -0.73 -16.10 -10.80
CA GLU A 93 -0.19 -17.25 -11.56
C GLU A 93 0.40 -18.33 -10.64
N HIS A 94 0.92 -17.93 -9.48
CA HIS A 94 1.50 -18.83 -8.48
C HIS A 94 0.61 -19.05 -7.25
N ARG A 95 -0.67 -18.61 -7.31
CA ARG A 95 -1.61 -18.62 -6.17
C ARG A 95 -1.06 -17.87 -4.95
N GLN A 96 -0.42 -16.74 -5.19
CA GLN A 96 0.13 -15.86 -4.16
C GLN A 96 -0.56 -14.50 -4.20
N PHE A 97 -0.45 -13.74 -3.13
CA PHE A 97 -0.96 -12.38 -3.08
C PHE A 97 -0.15 -11.50 -2.12
N LEU A 98 -0.30 -10.20 -2.30
CA LEU A 98 0.03 -9.18 -1.31
C LEU A 98 -1.24 -8.77 -0.59
N PRO A 99 -1.30 -8.85 0.75
CA PRO A 99 -2.49 -8.51 1.52
C PRO A 99 -2.64 -6.98 1.70
N PHE A 100 -2.49 -6.23 0.61
CA PHE A 100 -2.62 -4.77 0.62
C PHE A 100 -3.96 -4.38 -0.01
N ASP A 101 -4.78 -3.62 0.72
CA ASP A 101 -6.00 -3.06 0.15
C ASP A 101 -5.72 -1.64 -0.34
N VAL A 102 -5.41 -1.53 -1.64
CA VAL A 102 -5.02 -0.27 -2.29
C VAL A 102 -6.14 0.18 -3.23
N PRO A 103 -6.75 1.36 -3.01
CA PRO A 103 -7.65 1.96 -3.98
C PRO A 103 -6.92 2.27 -5.28
N HIS A 104 -7.66 2.28 -6.40
CA HIS A 104 -7.13 2.59 -7.73
C HIS A 104 -5.93 1.72 -8.12
N ALA A 105 -5.99 0.42 -7.81
CA ALA A 105 -4.88 -0.53 -8.01
C ALA A 105 -4.37 -0.57 -9.45
N GLU A 106 -5.20 -0.21 -10.42
CA GLU A 106 -4.88 -0.09 -11.85
C GLU A 106 -3.85 1.01 -12.18
N ILE A 107 -3.74 2.04 -11.34
CA ILE A 107 -2.78 3.14 -11.52
C ILE A 107 -1.85 3.32 -10.32
N ALA A 108 -2.28 2.97 -9.11
CA ALA A 108 -1.45 3.04 -7.91
C ALA A 108 -0.24 2.11 -8.09
N THR A 109 0.95 2.65 -7.83
CA THR A 109 2.22 1.93 -8.00
C THR A 109 2.75 1.45 -6.65
N ILE A 110 3.47 0.33 -6.64
CA ILE A 110 4.06 -0.23 -5.41
C ILE A 110 5.02 0.73 -4.68
N GLY A 111 5.81 1.51 -5.41
CA GLY A 111 6.69 2.53 -4.83
C GLY A 111 5.91 3.62 -4.11
N GLY A 112 4.80 4.07 -4.70
CA GLY A 112 3.86 5.00 -4.07
C GLY A 112 3.24 4.43 -2.79
N VAL A 113 2.75 3.18 -2.85
CA VAL A 113 2.17 2.47 -1.68
C VAL A 113 3.17 2.35 -0.54
N VAL A 114 4.43 2.02 -0.84
CA VAL A 114 5.51 1.97 0.16
C VAL A 114 5.84 3.37 0.68
N ALA A 115 6.00 4.36 -0.20
CA ALA A 115 6.32 5.73 0.20
C ALA A 115 5.24 6.34 1.10
N THR A 116 3.96 6.04 0.88
CA THR A 116 2.85 6.51 1.74
C THR A 116 2.53 5.58 2.91
N ASN A 117 3.11 4.38 2.94
CA ASN A 117 2.69 3.31 3.86
C ASN A 117 1.16 3.15 3.82
N TRP A 118 0.59 3.04 2.61
CA TRP A 118 -0.87 2.96 2.43
C TRP A 118 -1.40 1.65 3.00
N ASN A 119 -2.29 1.74 3.99
CA ASN A 119 -2.88 0.56 4.63
C ASN A 119 -4.40 0.60 4.52
N GLY A 120 -5.01 -0.56 4.27
CA GLY A 120 -6.45 -0.75 4.34
C GLY A 120 -6.86 -1.77 5.40
N PRO A 121 -8.12 -2.25 5.36
CA PRO A 121 -8.72 -3.07 6.42
C PRO A 121 -7.94 -4.34 6.77
N ARG A 122 -7.34 -5.03 5.78
CA ARG A 122 -6.55 -6.25 5.97
C ARG A 122 -5.27 -6.05 6.77
N ARG A 123 -4.88 -4.79 7.06
CA ARG A 123 -3.78 -4.48 7.98
C ARG A 123 -3.97 -5.17 9.33
N TYR A 124 -5.21 -5.31 9.79
CA TYR A 124 -5.52 -5.95 11.06
C TYR A 124 -4.97 -7.39 11.13
N GLY A 125 -5.25 -8.21 10.11
CA GLY A 125 -4.81 -9.61 10.08
C GLY A 125 -3.39 -9.83 9.54
N TYR A 126 -2.95 -8.99 8.61
CA TYR A 126 -1.70 -9.24 7.88
C TYR A 126 -0.53 -8.34 8.27
N GLY A 127 -0.77 -7.28 9.05
CA GLY A 127 0.23 -6.27 9.37
C GLY A 127 0.26 -5.13 8.35
N ALA A 128 1.14 -4.17 8.57
CA ALA A 128 1.25 -3.01 7.70
C ALA A 128 2.08 -3.29 6.44
N VAL A 129 1.97 -2.44 5.41
CA VAL A 129 2.87 -2.48 4.22
C VAL A 129 4.34 -2.57 4.64
N ARG A 130 4.74 -1.79 5.65
CA ARG A 130 6.10 -1.80 6.24
C ARG A 130 6.58 -3.18 6.70
N ASP A 131 5.68 -4.06 7.13
CA ASP A 131 6.02 -5.41 7.61
C ASP A 131 6.26 -6.41 6.47
N HIS A 132 5.86 -6.04 5.24
CA HIS A 132 6.02 -6.83 4.03
C HIS A 132 7.21 -6.40 3.18
N VAL A 133 7.77 -5.20 3.39
CA VAL A 133 8.97 -4.74 2.67
C VAL A 133 10.22 -5.30 3.32
N ILE A 134 10.89 -6.21 2.64
CA ILE A 134 12.12 -6.88 3.14
C ILE A 134 13.40 -6.40 2.44
N GLY A 135 13.27 -5.69 1.32
CA GLY A 135 14.39 -5.06 0.63
C GLY A 135 13.97 -3.82 -0.15
N VAL A 136 14.89 -2.87 -0.30
CA VAL A 136 14.68 -1.64 -1.06
C VAL A 136 15.94 -1.26 -1.82
N HIS A 137 15.77 -0.72 -3.01
CA HIS A 137 16.77 0.10 -3.69
C HIS A 137 16.23 1.52 -3.81
N ALA A 138 17.08 2.50 -3.56
CA ALA A 138 16.68 3.90 -3.58
C ALA A 138 17.85 4.82 -3.95
N VAL A 139 17.51 6.08 -4.19
CA VAL A 139 18.43 7.18 -4.45
C VAL A 139 18.17 8.27 -3.42
N ASP A 140 19.21 8.69 -2.68
CA ASP A 140 19.09 9.76 -1.68
C ASP A 140 19.04 11.16 -2.34
N GLY A 141 18.80 12.22 -1.55
CA GLY A 141 18.70 13.59 -2.05
C GLY A 141 19.98 14.17 -2.66
N THR A 142 21.11 13.46 -2.58
CA THR A 142 22.37 13.82 -3.27
C THR A 142 22.57 13.05 -4.57
N GLY A 143 21.61 12.19 -4.92
CA GLY A 143 21.66 11.33 -6.09
C GLY A 143 22.61 10.14 -5.93
N ARG A 144 22.88 9.71 -4.69
CA ARG A 144 23.64 8.50 -4.40
C ARG A 144 22.69 7.31 -4.29
N ALA A 145 22.96 6.28 -5.09
CA ALA A 145 22.26 5.01 -5.02
C ALA A 145 22.61 4.25 -3.74
N PHE A 146 21.61 3.68 -3.08
CA PHE A 146 21.79 2.78 -1.95
C PHE A 146 20.75 1.65 -1.97
N LYS A 147 21.04 0.61 -1.19
CA LYS A 147 20.13 -0.50 -0.97
C LYS A 147 20.08 -0.85 0.51
N GLY A 148 18.97 -1.44 0.94
CA GLY A 148 18.78 -1.93 2.29
C GLY A 148 17.94 -3.19 2.31
N GLY A 149 18.06 -3.94 3.41
CA GLY A 149 17.39 -5.23 3.56
C GLY A 149 17.99 -6.33 2.67
N GLY A 150 17.19 -7.31 2.29
CA GLY A 150 17.62 -8.42 1.45
C GLY A 150 16.45 -9.33 1.06
N ARG A 151 16.76 -10.41 0.33
CA ARG A 151 15.78 -11.43 -0.08
C ARG A 151 15.39 -12.39 1.05
N VAL A 152 16.06 -12.29 2.20
CA VAL A 152 15.88 -13.20 3.33
C VAL A 152 14.99 -12.57 4.39
N VAL A 153 14.07 -13.38 4.93
CA VAL A 153 13.07 -12.96 5.93
C VAL A 153 13.73 -12.50 7.25
N LYS A 154 14.94 -12.99 7.55
CA LYS A 154 15.73 -12.54 8.70
C LYS A 154 16.98 -11.83 8.20
N ASN A 155 17.04 -10.53 8.44
CA ASN A 155 18.24 -9.74 8.29
C ASN A 155 18.51 -9.01 9.62
N VAL A 156 19.60 -9.34 10.29
CA VAL A 156 20.03 -8.73 11.57
C VAL A 156 21.26 -7.83 11.40
N ALA A 157 21.66 -7.56 10.16
CA ALA A 157 22.82 -6.74 9.85
C ALA A 157 22.42 -5.35 9.36
N GLY A 158 22.90 -4.32 10.06
CA GLY A 158 22.75 -2.92 9.67
C GLY A 158 21.41 -2.29 10.07
N TYR A 159 21.21 -1.05 9.60
CA TYR A 159 19.97 -0.31 9.83
C TYR A 159 18.87 -0.74 8.84
N ASP A 160 17.63 -0.74 9.33
CA ASP A 160 16.47 -1.14 8.54
C ASP A 160 15.97 0.02 7.64
N PHE A 161 16.60 0.18 6.47
CA PHE A 161 16.20 1.19 5.50
C PHE A 161 14.83 0.93 4.88
N CYS A 162 14.37 -0.32 4.83
CA CYS A 162 13.01 -0.65 4.38
C CYS A 162 12.00 0.08 5.25
N LYS A 163 12.20 -0.03 6.57
CA LYS A 163 11.39 0.63 7.58
C LYS A 163 11.54 2.15 7.62
N LEU A 164 12.72 2.68 7.28
CA LEU A 164 12.96 4.12 7.20
C LEU A 164 12.23 4.76 6.01
N LEU A 165 12.27 4.10 4.84
CA LEU A 165 11.69 4.64 3.61
C LEU A 165 10.18 4.42 3.51
N THR A 166 9.66 3.38 4.17
CA THR A 166 8.22 3.13 4.20
C THR A 166 7.50 4.21 5.00
N GLY A 167 6.61 4.97 4.35
CA GLY A 167 5.94 6.13 4.95
C GLY A 167 6.75 7.43 4.90
N SER A 168 7.89 7.46 4.19
CA SER A 168 8.73 8.67 4.05
C SER A 168 8.14 9.73 3.12
N LEU A 169 7.06 9.43 2.39
CA LEU A 169 6.45 10.30 1.38
C LEU A 169 7.42 10.74 0.27
N GLY A 170 8.47 9.96 0.02
CA GLY A 170 9.52 10.30 -0.94
C GLY A 170 10.50 11.40 -0.47
N THR A 171 10.39 11.85 0.79
CA THR A 171 11.21 12.97 1.32
C THR A 171 12.63 12.54 1.74
N LEU A 172 12.84 11.24 1.98
CA LEU A 172 14.15 10.68 2.37
C LEU A 172 14.91 10.05 1.21
N GLY A 173 14.26 9.90 0.05
CA GLY A 173 14.84 9.31 -1.14
C GLY A 173 13.79 8.79 -2.11
N VAL A 174 14.21 8.55 -3.34
CA VAL A 174 13.40 7.97 -4.41
C VAL A 174 13.54 6.45 -4.36
N VAL A 175 12.48 5.75 -3.97
CA VAL A 175 12.45 4.27 -4.02
C VAL A 175 12.36 3.83 -5.47
N THR A 176 13.33 3.05 -5.94
CA THR A 176 13.41 2.59 -7.34
C THR A 176 13.04 1.12 -7.50
N GLN A 177 13.29 0.29 -6.49
CA GLN A 177 12.89 -1.12 -6.46
C GLN A 177 12.51 -1.52 -5.04
N VAL A 178 11.60 -2.48 -4.94
CA VAL A 178 11.17 -3.05 -3.65
C VAL A 178 11.20 -4.56 -3.72
N THR A 179 11.58 -5.19 -2.61
CA THR A 179 11.47 -6.64 -2.40
C THR A 179 10.44 -6.88 -1.31
N LEU A 180 9.44 -7.70 -1.61
CA LEU A 180 8.27 -7.91 -0.78
C LEU A 180 8.16 -9.36 -0.35
N LYS A 181 7.70 -9.58 0.88
CA LYS A 181 7.23 -10.86 1.38
C LYS A 181 5.76 -11.06 1.01
N LEU A 182 5.47 -12.20 0.41
CA LEU A 182 4.18 -12.61 -0.11
C LEU A 182 3.44 -13.53 0.85
N LYS A 183 2.15 -13.74 0.57
CA LYS A 183 1.29 -14.70 1.26
C LYS A 183 0.66 -15.66 0.25
N PRO A 184 0.41 -16.93 0.62
CA PRO A 184 -0.36 -17.83 -0.24
C PRO A 184 -1.81 -17.36 -0.27
N MET A 185 -2.47 -17.44 -1.43
CA MET A 185 -3.89 -17.12 -1.54
C MET A 185 -4.70 -17.99 -0.56
N PRO A 186 -5.55 -17.40 0.30
CA PRO A 186 -6.34 -18.18 1.24
C PRO A 186 -7.28 -19.14 0.50
N PRO A 187 -7.41 -20.41 0.96
CA PRO A 187 -8.33 -21.38 0.36
C PRO A 187 -9.80 -20.94 0.39
N ARG A 188 -10.19 -20.20 1.44
CA ARG A 188 -11.52 -19.63 1.63
C ARG A 188 -11.42 -18.22 2.17
N SER A 189 -12.34 -17.39 1.72
CA SER A 189 -12.62 -16.08 2.28
C SER A 189 -14.12 -15.92 2.50
N ALA A 190 -14.50 -15.27 3.60
CA ALA A 190 -15.87 -14.89 3.87
C ALA A 190 -15.94 -13.46 4.40
N PHE A 191 -17.07 -12.83 4.17
CA PHE A 191 -17.35 -11.50 4.66
C PHE A 191 -18.70 -11.52 5.38
N LEU A 192 -18.69 -11.06 6.64
CA LEU A 192 -19.86 -10.99 7.50
C LEU A 192 -20.17 -9.53 7.76
N ALA A 193 -21.43 -9.14 7.60
CA ALA A 193 -21.90 -7.80 7.91
C ALA A 193 -23.11 -7.89 8.84
N ALA A 194 -22.99 -7.29 10.03
CA ALA A 194 -24.03 -7.32 11.05
C ALA A 194 -24.47 -5.91 11.40
N ALA A 195 -25.77 -5.63 11.25
CA ALA A 195 -26.35 -4.38 11.71
C ALA A 195 -26.35 -4.32 13.23
N VAL A 196 -25.87 -3.20 13.79
CA VAL A 196 -25.86 -2.96 15.24
C VAL A 196 -26.54 -1.63 15.56
N ARG A 197 -27.24 -1.59 16.69
CA ARG A 197 -28.10 -0.48 17.07
C ARG A 197 -27.31 0.71 17.63
N ASN A 198 -26.25 0.41 18.35
CA ASN A 198 -25.39 1.38 19.01
C ASN A 198 -23.95 0.82 19.15
N LEU A 199 -23.04 1.67 19.60
CA LEU A 199 -21.63 1.30 19.77
C LEU A 199 -21.44 0.24 20.87
N GLU A 200 -22.24 0.27 21.94
CA GLU A 200 -22.20 -0.73 23.01
C GLU A 200 -22.48 -2.15 22.48
N GLN A 201 -23.45 -2.31 21.57
CA GLN A 201 -23.69 -3.59 20.92
C GLN A 201 -22.50 -4.02 20.04
N ALA A 202 -21.87 -3.08 19.33
CA ALA A 202 -20.68 -3.35 18.54
C ALA A 202 -19.52 -3.84 19.42
N GLU A 203 -19.27 -3.17 20.55
CA GLU A 203 -18.24 -3.56 21.52
C GLU A 203 -18.51 -4.94 22.10
N ASN A 204 -19.75 -5.26 22.45
CA ASN A 204 -20.13 -6.60 22.94
C ASN A 204 -19.86 -7.69 21.90
N LEU A 205 -20.15 -7.43 20.62
CA LEU A 205 -19.83 -8.36 19.53
C LEU A 205 -18.32 -8.51 19.32
N LEU A 206 -17.57 -7.40 19.36
CA LEU A 206 -16.11 -7.43 19.25
C LEU A 206 -15.46 -8.20 20.41
N ALA A 207 -15.97 -8.03 21.63
CA ALA A 207 -15.52 -8.77 22.81
C ALA A 207 -15.86 -10.27 22.71
N ALA A 208 -16.99 -10.63 22.12
CA ALA A 208 -17.33 -12.02 21.84
C ALA A 208 -16.42 -12.61 20.74
N LEU A 209 -16.18 -11.85 19.67
CA LEU A 209 -15.31 -12.23 18.55
C LEU A 209 -13.87 -12.47 19.01
N SER A 210 -13.32 -11.62 19.87
CA SER A 210 -11.95 -11.75 20.39
C SER A 210 -11.76 -12.97 21.29
N ARG A 211 -12.84 -13.51 21.87
CA ARG A 211 -12.86 -14.76 22.65
C ARG A 211 -13.20 -16.00 21.81
N SER A 212 -13.55 -15.81 20.54
CA SER A 212 -13.85 -16.91 19.62
C SER A 212 -12.57 -17.53 19.05
N SER A 213 -12.68 -18.70 18.43
CA SER A 213 -11.58 -19.32 17.69
C SER A 213 -11.39 -18.75 16.28
N VAL A 214 -12.23 -17.80 15.87
CA VAL A 214 -12.18 -17.19 14.54
C VAL A 214 -11.07 -16.16 14.51
N THR A 215 -10.27 -16.16 13.45
CA THR A 215 -9.18 -15.18 13.25
C THR A 215 -9.54 -14.22 12.13
N PRO A 216 -10.20 -13.08 12.44
CA PRO A 216 -10.56 -12.12 11.42
C PRO A 216 -9.33 -11.44 10.83
N VAL A 217 -9.38 -11.18 9.53
CA VAL A 217 -8.31 -10.45 8.82
C VAL A 217 -8.61 -8.97 8.63
N ALA A 218 -9.89 -8.59 8.71
CA ALA A 218 -10.33 -7.20 8.75
C ALA A 218 -11.58 -7.05 9.64
N ILE A 219 -11.67 -5.91 10.32
CA ILE A 219 -12.82 -5.51 11.14
C ILE A 219 -13.05 -4.03 10.90
N GLU A 220 -14.24 -3.66 10.40
CA GLU A 220 -14.60 -2.27 10.08
C GLU A 220 -15.97 -1.93 10.66
N LEU A 221 -16.11 -0.71 11.19
CA LEU A 221 -17.39 -0.18 11.64
C LEU A 221 -17.88 0.86 10.63
N LEU A 222 -18.92 0.51 9.89
CA LEU A 222 -19.46 1.32 8.80
C LEU A 222 -20.62 2.17 9.31
N ALA A 223 -20.54 3.49 9.12
CA ALA A 223 -21.54 4.43 9.61
C ALA A 223 -21.64 5.70 8.75
N GLY A 224 -22.83 6.29 8.72
CA GLY A 224 -23.07 7.58 8.05
C GLY A 224 -23.55 7.46 6.60
N PRO A 225 -23.80 8.61 5.94
CA PRO A 225 -24.53 8.68 4.66
C PRO A 225 -23.89 7.86 3.55
N ARG A 226 -22.55 7.90 3.44
CA ARG A 226 -21.78 7.17 2.43
C ARG A 226 -22.14 5.69 2.35
N TRP A 227 -22.36 5.05 3.50
CA TRP A 227 -22.64 3.62 3.57
C TRP A 227 -24.13 3.28 3.45
N ARG A 228 -25.04 4.26 3.61
CA ARG A 228 -26.47 4.06 3.35
C ARG A 228 -26.76 3.90 1.87
N ASP A 229 -26.02 4.64 1.05
CA ASP A 229 -26.18 4.62 -0.41
C ASP A 229 -25.40 3.46 -1.06
N ASP A 230 -24.62 2.70 -0.26
CA ASP A 230 -23.88 1.54 -0.75
C ASP A 230 -24.84 0.35 -1.01
N PRO A 231 -24.76 -0.32 -2.17
CA PRO A 231 -25.71 -1.37 -2.54
C PRO A 231 -25.62 -2.64 -1.69
N HIS A 232 -24.49 -2.87 -1.01
CA HIS A 232 -24.27 -4.06 -0.18
C HIS A 232 -24.49 -3.77 1.31
N VAL A 233 -24.12 -2.58 1.77
CA VAL A 233 -24.20 -2.17 3.19
C VAL A 233 -25.50 -1.43 3.50
N GLY A 234 -26.00 -0.62 2.57
CA GLY A 234 -27.22 0.17 2.71
C GLY A 234 -28.45 -0.62 3.17
N PRO A 235 -28.75 -1.79 2.58
CA PRO A 235 -29.85 -2.64 3.01
C PRO A 235 -29.76 -3.11 4.48
N LEU A 236 -28.55 -3.18 5.05
CA LEU A 236 -28.33 -3.58 6.44
C LEU A 236 -28.54 -2.40 7.41
N LEU A 237 -28.20 -1.18 6.98
CA LEU A 237 -28.39 0.03 7.77
C LEU A 237 -29.88 0.40 7.91
N GLY A 238 -30.73 0.04 6.95
CA GLY A 238 -32.18 0.27 7.01
C GLY A 238 -32.59 1.75 7.08
N GLU A 239 -33.90 2.02 7.02
CA GLU A 239 -34.45 3.40 7.06
C GLU A 239 -34.75 3.90 8.49
N SER A 240 -34.73 3.00 9.48
CA SER A 240 -35.09 3.30 10.86
C SER A 240 -33.91 3.90 11.65
N GLU A 241 -34.17 4.94 12.46
CA GLU A 241 -33.17 5.55 13.36
C GLU A 241 -32.47 4.58 14.33
N GLN A 242 -32.98 3.35 14.47
CA GLN A 242 -32.47 2.32 15.37
C GLN A 242 -31.26 1.54 14.81
N ARG A 243 -30.94 1.61 13.51
CA ARG A 243 -29.79 0.89 12.89
C ARG A 243 -28.78 1.90 12.36
N ARG A 244 -27.83 2.28 13.20
CA ARG A 244 -26.88 3.36 12.90
C ARG A 244 -25.53 2.90 12.38
N TYR A 245 -25.20 1.62 12.58
CA TYR A 245 -23.88 1.08 12.26
C TYR A 245 -24.00 -0.34 11.69
N VAL A 246 -23.03 -0.70 10.86
CA VAL A 246 -22.79 -2.09 10.43
C VAL A 246 -21.39 -2.48 10.85
N LEU A 247 -21.28 -3.57 11.59
CA LEU A 247 -20.00 -4.20 11.88
C LEU A 247 -19.68 -5.19 10.74
N ALA A 248 -18.64 -4.89 9.99
CA ALA A 248 -18.13 -5.72 8.90
C ALA A 248 -16.89 -6.49 9.37
N VAL A 249 -16.85 -7.79 9.11
CA VAL A 249 -15.76 -8.69 9.49
C VAL A 249 -15.38 -9.54 8.29
N ALA A 250 -14.11 -9.50 7.90
CA ALA A 250 -13.56 -10.37 6.87
C ALA A 250 -12.78 -11.51 7.51
N LEU A 251 -12.99 -12.72 7.02
CA LEU A 251 -12.34 -13.95 7.46
C LEU A 251 -11.62 -14.57 6.27
N GLU A 252 -10.38 -15.02 6.48
CA GLU A 252 -9.59 -15.72 5.47
C GLU A 252 -8.85 -16.88 6.14
N GLY A 253 -8.93 -18.07 5.55
CA GLY A 253 -8.37 -19.26 6.18
C GLY A 253 -8.73 -20.57 5.47
N THR A 254 -8.60 -21.66 6.22
CA THR A 254 -9.02 -23.00 5.79
C THR A 254 -10.54 -23.14 5.80
N GLU A 255 -11.05 -24.19 5.15
CA GLU A 255 -12.49 -24.49 5.12
C GLU A 255 -13.08 -24.80 6.50
N SER A 256 -12.27 -25.23 7.47
CA SER A 256 -12.70 -25.40 8.85
C SER A 256 -12.79 -24.09 9.64
N GLU A 257 -11.98 -23.10 9.27
CA GLU A 257 -11.90 -21.79 9.96
C GLU A 257 -12.93 -20.79 9.42
N VAL A 258 -13.35 -20.96 8.17
CA VAL A 258 -14.26 -20.05 7.45
C VAL A 258 -15.56 -20.78 7.11
N LYS A 259 -16.37 -21.10 8.12
CA LYS A 259 -17.69 -21.74 7.98
C LYS A 259 -18.84 -20.78 8.28
#